data_AF-A0A2P8EN83-F1
#
_entry.id   AF-A0A2P8EN83-F1
#
_cell.length_a   1.000
_cell.length_b   1.000
_cell.length_c   1.000
_cell.angle_alpha   90.00
_cell.angle_beta   90.00
_cell.angle_gamma   90.00
#
_symmetry.space_group_name_H-M   'P 1'
#
loop_
_entity.id
_entity.type
_entity.pdbx_description
1 polymer ?
#
loop_
_entity_poly.entity_id
_entity_poly.type
_entity_poly.pdbx_seq_one_letter_code
_entity_poly.pdbx_strand_id
1 'polypeptide(L)'
;MEDGYGLKHLFENCFGRKAWYELKHCTDLAIWKKYCARLLSAIEVSAKSTVEIADEAWFEELSGEVGHGKDMVRLSEDFEQLFSNLAASLGAISFLQLGLVPSRLTVDSVTLRHPSNWKLDRYRSVQYVQNSEQRENSHNKKKQSDA
;
A
#
# COMPACT_ATOMS: atom_id res chain seq x y z
N MET A 1 0.98 10.11 24.46
CA MET A 1 1.48 9.69 23.13
C MET A 1 0.96 10.75 22.17
N GLU A 2 1.80 11.44 21.40
CA GLU A 2 1.28 12.43 20.42
C GLU A 2 0.31 11.70 19.48
N ASP A 3 -0.95 12.16 19.42
CA ASP A 3 -1.93 11.65 18.48
C ASP A 3 -1.35 11.77 17.05
N GLY A 4 -1.25 10.65 16.32
CA GLY A 4 -0.72 10.61 14.95
C GLY A 4 0.72 10.10 14.76
N TYR A 5 1.37 9.54 15.79
CA TYR A 5 2.74 8.99 15.68
C TYR A 5 2.92 7.96 14.53
N GLY A 6 1.91 7.12 14.28
CA GLY A 6 1.96 6.15 13.18
C GLY A 6 2.02 6.81 11.80
N LEU A 7 1.21 7.84 11.57
CA LEU A 7 1.21 8.59 10.31
C LEU A 7 2.49 9.40 10.13
N LYS A 8 3.02 9.99 11.23
CA LYS A 8 4.33 10.63 11.23
C LYS A 8 5.39 9.73 10.62
N HIS A 9 5.56 8.54 11.19
CA HIS A 9 6.62 7.63 10.78
C HIS A 9 6.50 7.25 9.30
N LEU A 10 5.28 6.95 8.85
CA LEU A 10 5.02 6.62 7.45
C LEU A 10 5.37 7.79 6.50
N PHE A 11 4.84 8.98 6.76
CA PHE A 11 5.07 10.13 5.89
C PHE A 11 6.53 10.61 5.90
N GLU A 12 7.21 10.55 7.04
CA GLU A 12 8.64 10.86 7.12
C GLU A 12 9.49 9.86 6.32
N ASN A 13 9.18 8.56 6.40
CA ASN A 13 9.90 7.54 5.64
C ASN A 13 9.63 7.62 4.14
N CYS A 14 8.39 7.91 3.73
CA CYS A 14 8.03 7.97 2.32
C CYS A 14 8.44 9.29 1.65
N PHE A 15 8.32 10.43 2.33
CA PHE A 15 8.45 11.76 1.72
C PHE A 15 9.43 12.70 2.43
N GLY A 16 10.12 12.22 3.46
CA GLY A 16 11.07 13.01 4.25
C GLY A 16 10.41 13.87 5.33
N ARG A 17 11.24 14.38 6.24
CA ARG A 17 10.80 15.14 7.44
C ARG A 17 9.93 16.36 7.12
N LYS A 18 10.20 17.04 5.99
CA LYS A 18 9.46 18.23 5.58
C LYS A 18 7.98 17.94 5.36
N ALA A 19 7.64 16.77 4.82
CA ALA A 19 6.25 16.37 4.61
C ALA A 19 5.47 16.30 5.92
N TRP A 20 6.08 15.74 6.97
CA TRP A 20 5.43 15.69 8.27
C TRP A 20 5.30 17.07 8.91
N TYR A 21 6.30 17.94 8.79
CA TYR A 21 6.19 19.31 9.31
C TYR A 21 5.04 20.09 8.66
N GLU A 22 4.80 19.88 7.36
CA GLU A 22 3.65 20.45 6.66
C GLU A 22 2.31 19.87 7.12
N LEU A 23 2.27 18.66 7.70
CA LEU A 23 1.05 17.97 8.11
C LEU A 23 0.74 18.10 9.61
N LYS A 24 1.76 18.09 10.48
CA LYS A 24 1.64 17.96 11.95
C LYS A 24 0.67 18.96 12.59
N HIS A 25 0.67 20.19 12.09
CA HIS A 25 -0.16 21.28 12.60
C HIS A 25 -1.17 21.79 11.56
N CYS A 26 -1.37 21.01 10.49
CA CYS A 26 -2.21 21.39 9.38
C CYS A 26 -3.64 20.89 9.60
N THR A 27 -4.56 21.84 9.74
CA THR A 27 -6.00 21.60 9.75
C THR A 27 -6.61 21.69 8.35
N ASP A 28 -5.79 22.00 7.33
CA ASP A 28 -6.23 22.07 5.94
C ASP A 28 -6.37 20.66 5.34
N LEU A 29 -7.61 20.23 5.19
CA LEU A 29 -7.97 18.97 4.58
C LEU A 29 -7.41 18.80 3.17
N ALA A 30 -7.26 19.88 2.39
CA ALA A 30 -6.75 19.81 1.02
C ALA A 30 -5.28 19.37 0.98
N ILE A 31 -4.47 19.84 1.93
CA ILE A 31 -3.06 19.42 2.06
C ILE A 31 -3.00 17.93 2.41
N TRP A 32 -3.85 17.48 3.34
CA TRP A 32 -3.92 16.07 3.72
C TRP A 32 -4.36 15.17 2.55
N LYS A 33 -5.39 15.56 1.80
CA LYS A 33 -5.82 14.87 0.57
C LYS A 33 -4.68 14.73 -0.44
N LYS A 34 -3.90 15.79 -0.64
CA LYS A 34 -2.72 15.78 -1.53
C LYS A 34 -1.70 14.74 -1.09
N TYR A 35 -1.35 14.69 0.19
CA TYR A 35 -0.38 13.72 0.71
C TYR A 35 -0.89 12.27 0.69
N CYS A 36 -2.18 12.06 0.98
CA CYS A 36 -2.81 10.73 0.89
C CYS A 36 -2.83 10.23 -0.56
N ALA A 37 -3.22 11.07 -1.52
CA ALA A 37 -3.16 10.73 -2.94
C ALA A 37 -1.73 10.46 -3.42
N ARG A 38 -0.76 11.24 -2.92
CA ARG A 38 0.67 11.02 -3.21
C ARG A 38 1.16 9.68 -2.65
N LEU A 39 0.70 9.24 -1.49
CA LEU A 39 1.02 7.93 -0.91
C LEU A 39 0.51 6.80 -1.80
N LEU A 40 -0.75 6.86 -2.25
CA LEU A 40 -1.31 5.88 -3.17
C LEU A 40 -0.51 5.82 -4.49
N SER A 41 -0.13 6.97 -5.05
CA SER A 41 0.73 7.01 -6.23
C SER A 41 2.15 6.49 -5.97
N ALA A 42 2.71 6.67 -4.78
CA ALA A 42 4.02 6.11 -4.44
C ALA A 42 3.97 4.58 -4.41
N ILE A 43 2.89 4.00 -3.91
CA ILE A 43 2.67 2.54 -3.91
C ILE A 43 2.59 2.02 -5.35
N GLU A 44 1.81 2.69 -6.21
CA GLU A 44 1.68 2.31 -7.62
C GLU A 44 3.03 2.34 -8.35
N VAL A 45 3.77 3.43 -8.21
CA VAL A 45 5.10 3.58 -8.82
C VAL A 45 6.06 2.51 -8.29
N SER A 46 6.08 2.28 -6.98
CA SER A 46 6.93 1.26 -6.37
C SER A 46 6.61 -0.12 -6.93
N ALA A 47 5.33 -0.51 -6.97
CA ALA A 47 4.90 -1.80 -7.49
C ALA A 47 5.30 -1.98 -8.96
N LYS A 48 5.00 -0.99 -9.82
CA LYS A 48 5.38 -0.99 -11.25
C LYS A 48 6.88 -1.06 -11.50
N SER A 49 7.68 -0.57 -10.57
CA SER A 49 9.15 -0.58 -10.68
C SER A 49 9.82 -1.83 -10.08
N THR A 50 9.08 -2.66 -9.34
CA THR A 50 9.65 -3.77 -8.56
C THR A 50 9.12 -5.14 -8.99
N VAL A 51 7.88 -5.21 -9.45
CA VAL A 51 7.26 -6.46 -9.93
C VAL A 51 7.76 -6.76 -11.35
N GLU A 52 8.44 -7.89 -11.50
CA GLU A 52 9.07 -8.30 -12.78
C GLU A 52 8.19 -9.27 -13.58
N ILE A 53 7.41 -10.09 -12.88
CA ILE A 53 6.47 -11.03 -13.50
C ILE A 53 5.09 -10.72 -12.94
N ALA A 54 4.12 -10.52 -13.82
CA ALA A 54 2.72 -10.31 -13.48
C ALA A 54 1.84 -10.93 -14.57
N ASP A 55 0.62 -11.35 -14.22
CA ASP A 55 -0.40 -11.63 -15.22
C ASP A 55 -0.89 -10.32 -15.89
N GLU A 56 -1.50 -10.46 -17.08
CA GLU A 56 -1.84 -9.34 -17.97
C GLU A 56 -2.68 -8.26 -17.28
N ALA A 57 -3.64 -8.67 -16.45
CA ALA A 57 -4.60 -7.77 -15.81
C ALA A 57 -4.08 -7.13 -14.51
N TRP A 58 -3.02 -7.65 -13.89
CA TRP A 58 -2.65 -7.26 -12.53
C TRP A 58 -2.30 -5.77 -12.39
N PHE A 59 -1.52 -5.22 -13.34
CA PHE A 59 -1.18 -3.79 -13.31
C PHE A 59 -2.39 -2.90 -13.57
N GLU A 60 -3.32 -3.34 -14.40
CA GLU A 60 -4.56 -2.61 -14.67
C GLU A 60 -5.45 -2.56 -13.42
N GLU A 61 -5.60 -3.69 -12.74
CA GLU A 61 -6.33 -3.77 -11.48
C GLU A 61 -5.67 -2.92 -10.39
N LEU A 62 -4.33 -2.95 -10.29
CA LEU A 62 -3.60 -2.10 -9.34
C LEU A 62 -3.84 -0.62 -9.63
N SER A 63 -3.74 -0.21 -10.89
CA SER A 63 -4.05 1.16 -11.30
C SER A 63 -5.52 1.51 -11.04
N GLY A 64 -6.44 0.56 -11.21
CA GLY A 64 -7.86 0.72 -10.88
C GLY A 64 -8.09 0.98 -9.39
N GLU A 65 -7.53 0.16 -8.51
CA GLU A 65 -7.65 0.31 -7.05
C GLU A 65 -6.99 1.60 -6.55
N VAL A 66 -5.81 1.94 -7.09
CA VAL A 66 -5.13 3.21 -6.77
C VAL A 66 -5.94 4.41 -7.27
N GLY A 67 -6.49 4.33 -8.48
CA GLY A 67 -7.36 5.35 -9.06
C GLY A 67 -8.60 5.59 -8.20
N HIS A 68 -9.32 4.52 -7.87
CA HIS A 68 -10.48 4.55 -6.99
C HIS A 68 -10.15 5.16 -5.62
N GLY A 69 -9.07 4.71 -4.99
CA GLY A 69 -8.65 5.25 -3.69
C GLY A 69 -8.31 6.75 -3.73
N LYS A 70 -7.67 7.22 -4.82
CA LYS A 70 -7.38 8.65 -5.02
C LYS A 70 -8.66 9.46 -5.16
N ASP A 71 -9.66 8.94 -5.86
CA ASP A 71 -10.95 9.62 -6.00
C ASP A 71 -11.71 9.67 -4.67
N MET A 72 -11.73 8.58 -3.90
CA MET A 72 -12.35 8.56 -2.56
C MET A 72 -11.67 9.54 -1.60
N VAL A 73 -10.34 9.60 -1.59
CA VAL A 73 -9.56 10.58 -0.83
C VAL A 73 -9.94 12.01 -1.24
N ARG A 74 -10.03 12.29 -2.54
CA ARG A 74 -10.39 13.63 -3.05
C ARG A 74 -11.80 14.06 -2.65
N LEU A 75 -12.75 13.12 -2.66
CA LEU A 75 -14.15 13.35 -2.32
C LEU A 75 -14.43 13.44 -0.82
N SER A 76 -13.46 13.14 0.04
CA SER A 76 -13.66 13.14 1.50
C SER A 76 -14.01 14.54 2.04
N GLU A 77 -15.04 14.68 2.86
CA GLU A 77 -15.53 15.97 3.35
C GLU A 77 -14.86 16.39 4.66
N ASP A 78 -14.34 15.43 5.41
CA ASP A 78 -13.64 15.63 6.67
C ASP A 78 -12.47 14.63 6.84
N PHE A 79 -11.78 14.74 7.98
CA PHE A 79 -10.64 13.89 8.33
C PHE A 79 -11.02 12.44 8.61
N GLU A 80 -12.18 12.19 9.20
CA GLU A 80 -12.64 10.84 9.50
C GLU A 80 -12.89 10.07 8.21
N GLN A 81 -13.62 10.68 7.28
CA GLN A 81 -13.86 10.13 5.95
C GLN A 81 -12.55 9.98 5.16
N LEU A 82 -11.65 10.96 5.24
CA LEU A 82 -10.35 10.88 4.58
C LEU A 82 -9.54 9.66 5.03
N PHE A 83 -9.38 9.46 6.33
CA PHE A 83 -8.58 8.37 6.85
C PHE A 83 -9.28 7.01 6.70
N SER A 84 -10.62 6.97 6.80
CA SER A 84 -11.41 5.78 6.48
C SER A 84 -11.21 5.34 5.02
N ASN A 85 -11.34 6.28 4.07
CA ASN A 85 -11.12 6.03 2.64
C ASN A 85 -9.68 5.62 2.34
N LEU A 86 -8.69 6.26 2.95
CA LEU A 86 -7.29 5.87 2.82
C LEU A 86 -7.05 4.46 3.35
N ALA A 87 -7.56 4.12 4.54
CA ALA A 87 -7.37 2.81 5.15
C ALA A 87 -8.03 1.69 4.32
N ALA A 88 -9.25 1.92 3.82
CA ALA A 88 -9.93 0.99 2.92
C ALA A 88 -9.13 0.75 1.63
N SER A 89 -8.62 1.83 1.03
CA SER A 89 -7.81 1.75 -0.20
C SER A 89 -6.50 1.00 0.03
N LEU A 90 -5.78 1.31 1.12
CA LEU A 90 -4.55 0.60 1.49
C LEU A 90 -4.82 -0.88 1.75
N GLY A 91 -5.93 -1.22 2.39
CA GLY A 91 -6.35 -2.61 2.61
C GLY A 91 -6.61 -3.38 1.32
N ALA A 92 -7.36 -2.77 0.38
CA ALA A 92 -7.62 -3.36 -0.94
C ALA A 92 -6.32 -3.60 -1.72
N ILE A 93 -5.47 -2.56 -1.81
CA ILE A 93 -4.16 -2.65 -2.48
C ILE A 93 -3.28 -3.73 -1.82
N SER A 94 -3.28 -3.82 -0.49
CA SER A 94 -2.48 -4.83 0.23
C SER A 94 -2.92 -6.25 -0.12
N PHE A 95 -4.23 -6.51 -0.24
CA PHE A 95 -4.70 -7.82 -0.68
C PHE A 95 -4.42 -8.09 -2.15
N LEU A 96 -4.54 -7.09 -3.02
CA LEU A 96 -4.22 -7.24 -4.44
C LEU A 96 -2.74 -7.57 -4.65
N GLN A 97 -1.84 -6.99 -3.85
CA GLN A 97 -0.41 -7.33 -3.87
C GLN A 97 -0.12 -8.77 -3.44
N LEU A 98 -1.02 -9.39 -2.67
CA LEU A 98 -0.94 -10.81 -2.28
C LEU A 98 -1.64 -11.74 -3.30
N GLY A 99 -2.42 -11.19 -4.23
CA GLY A 99 -3.08 -11.93 -5.31
C GLY A 99 -4.40 -11.29 -5.75
N LEU A 100 -5.46 -11.46 -4.96
CA LEU A 100 -6.82 -11.03 -5.28
C LEU A 100 -7.45 -10.32 -4.10
N VAL A 101 -8.22 -9.26 -4.35
CA VAL A 101 -9.05 -8.64 -3.31
C VAL A 101 -10.20 -9.61 -2.94
N PRO A 102 -10.36 -9.98 -1.65
CA PRO A 102 -11.44 -10.88 -1.26
C PRO A 102 -12.82 -10.26 -1.53
N SER A 103 -13.67 -10.97 -2.25
CA SER A 103 -15.09 -10.61 -2.44
C SER A 103 -15.99 -11.66 -1.79
N ARG A 104 -16.65 -11.26 -0.69
CA ARG A 104 -17.39 -12.14 0.21
C ARG A 104 -18.71 -11.49 0.68
N LEU A 105 -19.32 -10.68 -0.19
CA LEU A 105 -20.48 -9.85 0.14
C LEU A 105 -21.73 -10.65 0.55
N THR A 106 -21.77 -11.95 0.23
CA THR A 106 -22.92 -12.83 0.47
C THR A 106 -22.77 -13.72 1.71
N VAL A 107 -21.67 -13.63 2.45
CA VAL A 107 -21.43 -14.43 3.66
C VAL A 107 -21.34 -13.55 4.90
N ASP A 108 -22.00 -13.97 5.99
CA ASP A 108 -22.08 -13.19 7.22
C ASP A 108 -20.75 -13.10 7.98
N SER A 109 -19.91 -14.14 7.89
CA SER A 109 -18.59 -14.17 8.53
C SER A 109 -17.64 -15.14 7.83
N VAL A 110 -16.33 -14.86 7.91
CA VAL A 110 -15.28 -15.76 7.40
C VAL A 110 -14.19 -15.98 8.44
N THR A 111 -13.87 -17.25 8.70
CA THR A 111 -12.84 -17.63 9.67
C THR A 111 -11.42 -17.54 9.12
N LEU A 112 -10.49 -17.13 9.98
CA LEU A 112 -9.04 -17.14 9.72
C LEU A 112 -8.44 -18.56 9.73
N ARG A 113 -9.11 -19.53 10.37
CA ARG A 113 -8.57 -20.88 10.58
C ARG A 113 -8.50 -21.75 9.32
N HIS A 114 -9.17 -21.35 8.24
CA HIS A 114 -9.16 -22.10 6.98
C HIS A 114 -8.31 -21.37 5.95
N PRO A 115 -7.06 -21.83 5.67
CA PRO A 115 -6.15 -21.16 4.74
C PRO A 115 -6.71 -21.00 3.33
N SER A 116 -7.58 -21.92 2.90
CA SER A 116 -8.26 -21.84 1.59
C SER A 116 -9.08 -20.57 1.40
N ASN A 117 -9.60 -19.97 2.48
CA ASN A 117 -10.28 -18.67 2.40
C ASN A 117 -9.30 -17.57 1.98
N TRP A 118 -8.04 -17.65 2.40
CA TRP A 118 -7.02 -16.61 2.26
C TRP A 118 -5.96 -16.95 1.20
N LYS A 119 -6.18 -18.03 0.44
CA LYS A 119 -5.39 -18.36 -0.73
C LYS A 119 -5.91 -17.55 -1.93
N LEU A 120 -5.24 -16.43 -2.20
CA LEU A 120 -5.67 -15.39 -3.15
C LEU A 120 -4.96 -15.48 -4.50
N ASP A 121 -4.13 -16.50 -4.72
CA ASP A 121 -3.28 -16.67 -5.90
C ASP A 121 -3.90 -17.55 -6.99
N ARG A 122 -5.22 -17.80 -6.95
CA ARG A 122 -5.91 -18.84 -7.76
C ARG A 122 -5.46 -18.95 -9.21
N TYR A 123 -5.26 -17.82 -9.87
CA TYR A 123 -4.72 -17.71 -11.23
C TYR A 123 -3.61 -16.65 -11.33
N ARG A 124 -3.19 -16.06 -10.21
CA ARG A 124 -2.23 -14.94 -10.21
C ARG A 124 -0.82 -15.45 -10.36
N SER A 125 -0.02 -14.75 -11.17
CA SER A 125 1.38 -15.08 -11.43
C SER A 125 2.31 -13.90 -11.16
N VAL A 126 2.09 -13.22 -10.04
CA VAL A 126 2.87 -12.04 -9.64
C VAL A 126 4.12 -12.46 -8.86
N GLN A 127 5.30 -12.01 -9.28
CA GLN A 127 6.57 -12.37 -8.63
C GLN A 127 7.57 -11.20 -8.57
N TYR A 128 8.26 -11.12 -7.43
CA TYR A 128 9.51 -10.39 -7.29
C TYR A 128 10.67 -11.31 -7.67
N VAL A 129 11.52 -10.88 -8.60
CA VAL A 129 12.65 -11.69 -9.08
C VAL A 129 13.95 -11.08 -8.58
N GLN A 130 14.77 -11.88 -7.90
CA GLN A 130 16.09 -11.44 -7.45
C GLN A 130 17.09 -11.46 -8.61
N ASN A 131 17.58 -10.28 -9.00
CA ASN A 131 18.66 -10.15 -9.98
C ASN A 131 20.05 -10.35 -9.35
N SER A 132 21.09 -10.39 -10.20
CA SER A 132 22.47 -10.65 -9.77
C SER A 132 23.00 -9.62 -8.76
N GLU A 133 22.71 -8.34 -8.98
CA GLU A 133 23.13 -7.25 -8.07
C GLU A 133 22.45 -7.38 -6.71
N GLN A 134 21.14 -7.64 -6.69
CA GLN A 134 20.38 -7.88 -5.46
C GLN A 134 20.89 -9.10 -4.68
N ARG A 135 21.34 -10.15 -5.39
CA ARG A 135 21.94 -11.34 -4.78
C ARG A 135 23.28 -11.02 -4.11
N GLU A 136 24.14 -10.25 -4.77
CA GLU A 136 25.41 -9.80 -4.21
C GLU A 136 25.20 -8.92 -2.98
N ASN A 137 24.29 -7.96 -3.06
CA ASN A 137 23.92 -7.09 -1.94
C ASN A 137 23.40 -7.89 -0.73
N SER A 138 22.55 -8.91 -0.97
CA SER A 138 22.06 -9.80 0.09
C SER A 138 23.19 -10.57 0.77
N HIS A 139 24.19 -11.03 0.01
CA HIS A 139 25.33 -11.76 0.55
C HIS A 139 26.25 -10.85 1.37
N ASN A 140 26.50 -9.63 0.92
CA ASN A 140 27.30 -8.63 1.64
C ASN A 140 26.63 -8.20 2.95
N LYS A 141 25.30 -8.03 2.95
CA LYS A 141 24.53 -7.72 4.17
C LYS A 141 24.67 -8.82 5.23
N LYS A 142 24.62 -10.09 4.82
CA LYS A 142 24.79 -11.23 5.73
C LYS A 142 26.20 -11.27 6.35
N LYS A 143 27.23 -10.99 5.56
CA LYS A 143 28.61 -10.89 6.08
C LYS A 143 28.77 -9.77 7.11
N GLN A 144 28.07 -8.65 6.95
CA GLN A 144 28.10 -7.53 7.91
C GLN A 144 27.33 -7.83 9.20
N SER A 145 26.27 -8.64 9.16
CA SER A 145 25.56 -9.04 10.38
C SER A 145 26.29 -10.10 11.20
N ASP A 146 27.12 -10.90 10.52
CA ASP A 146 27.86 -12.01 11.11
C ASP A 146 29.27 -11.60 11.61
N ALA A 147 29.65 -10.32 11.44
CA ALA A 147 30.93 -9.73 11.84
C ALA A 147 30.76 -8.77 13.04
#